data_AF-A0A524RU85-F1
#
_entry.id   AF-A0A524RU85-F1
#
_cell.length_a   1.000
_cell.length_b   1.000
_cell.length_c   1.000
_cell.angle_alpha   90.00
_cell.angle_beta   90.00
_cell.angle_gamma   90.00
#
_symmetry.space_group_name_H-M   'P 1'
#
loop_
_entity.id
_entity.type
_entity.pdbx_description
1 polymer ?
#
loop_
_entity_poly.entity_id
_entity_poly.type
_entity_poly.pdbx_seq_one_letter_code
_entity_poly.pdbx_strand_id
1 'polypeptide(L)'
;LIGNDLVAHVFQQLGYAVSPQPGDVRNDVIQAVRLGDPQLLARVCRAFQAASPVGSYLEPTPAPMAGYGSALVMAGGTFIDGSTSEFSADAPLREPYVLFCQGGSHRAHVLLALRAALRALTEHPPTTLP
;
A
#
# COMPACT_ATOMS: atom_id res chain seq x y z
N LEU A 1 -4.31 11.31 7.50
CA LEU A 1 -5.65 11.60 8.09
C LEU A 1 -6.81 11.22 7.16
N ILE A 2 -6.87 11.68 5.91
CA ILE A 2 -8.10 11.54 5.09
C ILE A 2 -8.29 10.11 4.52
N GLY A 3 -7.21 9.39 4.18
CA GLY A 3 -7.27 8.03 3.61
C GLY A 3 -6.66 6.93 4.48
N ASN A 4 -5.62 7.24 5.26
CA ASN A 4 -4.86 6.24 6.01
C ASN A 4 -5.68 5.47 7.05
N ASP A 5 -6.63 6.14 7.70
CA ASP A 5 -7.51 5.47 8.66
C ASP A 5 -8.45 4.48 7.97
N LEU A 6 -8.86 4.78 6.74
CA LEU A 6 -9.61 3.85 5.89
C LEU A 6 -8.75 2.66 5.47
N VAL A 7 -7.47 2.87 5.12
CA VAL A 7 -6.52 1.78 4.86
C VAL A 7 -6.40 0.88 6.09
N ALA A 8 -6.19 1.46 7.28
CA ALA A 8 -6.14 0.71 8.53
C ALA A 8 -7.41 -0.13 8.74
N HIS A 9 -8.59 0.47 8.58
CA HIS A 9 -9.86 -0.20 8.81
C HIS A 9 -10.09 -1.36 7.84
N VAL A 10 -9.84 -1.15 6.54
CA VAL A 10 -10.02 -2.18 5.51
C VAL A 10 -9.08 -3.37 5.76
N PHE A 11 -7.78 -3.12 5.97
CA PHE A 11 -6.84 -4.22 6.16
C PHE A 11 -7.00 -4.92 7.51
N GLN A 12 -7.39 -4.19 8.56
CA GLN A 12 -7.75 -4.80 9.85
C GLN A 12 -8.96 -5.73 9.72
N GLN A 13 -10.00 -5.31 8.97
CA GLN A 13 -11.18 -6.16 8.71
C GLN A 13 -10.87 -7.42 7.89
N LEU A 14 -9.81 -7.40 7.09
CA LEU A 14 -9.31 -8.58 6.37
C LEU A 14 -8.43 -9.50 7.25
N GLY A 15 -8.16 -9.13 8.51
CA GLY A 15 -7.34 -9.91 9.44
C GLY A 15 -5.86 -9.52 9.49
N TYR A 16 -5.41 -8.52 8.73
CA TYR A 16 -4.01 -8.09 8.77
C TYR A 16 -3.73 -7.22 10.00
N ALA A 17 -2.53 -7.37 10.56
CA ALA A 17 -2.05 -6.44 11.58
C ALA A 17 -1.72 -5.08 10.95
N VAL A 18 -2.26 -4.00 11.53
CA VAL A 18 -2.07 -2.63 11.07
C VAL A 18 -1.48 -1.74 12.17
N SER A 19 -0.77 -0.70 11.78
CA SER A 19 -0.24 0.30 12.71
C SER A 19 -0.13 1.67 12.04
N PRO A 20 -0.68 2.75 12.63
CA PRO A 20 -1.58 2.78 13.79
C PRO A 20 -2.90 2.02 13.56
N GLN A 21 -3.63 1.73 14.64
CA GLN A 21 -4.98 1.14 14.58
C GLN A 21 -6.00 2.17 14.07
N PRO A 22 -7.16 1.72 13.56
CA PRO A 22 -8.25 2.62 13.22
C PRO A 22 -8.69 3.44 14.45
N GLY A 23 -8.77 4.76 14.29
CA GLY A 23 -9.16 5.68 15.37
C GLY A 23 -8.04 6.09 16.33
N ASP A 24 -6.83 5.53 16.21
CA ASP A 24 -5.67 5.99 16.98
C ASP A 24 -5.31 7.44 16.65
N VAL A 25 -4.73 8.13 17.64
CA VAL A 25 -4.14 9.45 17.43
C VAL A 25 -2.92 9.33 16.51
N ARG A 26 -2.85 10.17 15.48
CA ARG A 26 -1.80 10.15 14.45
C ARG A 26 -0.98 11.42 14.46
N ASN A 27 0.33 11.28 14.52
CA ASN A 27 1.28 12.38 14.43
C ASN A 27 1.89 12.54 13.02
N ASP A 28 1.68 11.54 12.16
CA ASP A 28 2.17 11.53 10.78
C ASP A 28 1.10 10.96 9.81
N VAL A 29 1.50 10.81 8.55
CA VAL A 29 0.71 10.17 7.48
C VAL A 29 1.16 8.72 7.23
N ILE A 30 1.85 8.14 8.20
CA ILE A 30 2.25 6.75 8.36
C ILE A 30 1.08 5.76 8.37
N GLN A 31 0.87 4.86 7.40
CA GLN A 31 0.07 3.66 7.65
C GLN A 31 0.83 2.38 7.27
N ALA A 32 1.14 1.56 8.27
CA ALA A 32 1.74 0.26 8.08
C ALA A 32 0.68 -0.84 8.07
N VAL A 33 0.86 -1.82 7.19
CA VAL A 33 0.06 -3.06 7.09
C VAL A 33 1.02 -4.24 6.95
N ARG A 34 0.97 -5.20 7.88
CA ARG A 34 1.80 -6.41 7.86
C ARG A 34 1.12 -7.48 7.00
N LEU A 35 1.56 -7.64 5.76
CA LEU A 35 0.97 -8.61 4.83
C LEU A 35 1.51 -10.03 5.02
N GLY A 36 2.73 -10.18 5.52
CA GLY A 36 3.32 -11.50 5.82
C GLY A 36 3.72 -12.33 4.59
N ASP A 37 3.42 -11.89 3.38
CA ASP A 37 3.71 -12.61 2.14
C ASP A 37 4.19 -11.65 1.02
N PRO A 38 5.33 -11.94 0.35
CA PRO A 38 5.87 -11.09 -0.70
C PRO A 38 5.00 -11.02 -1.98
N GLN A 39 4.25 -12.07 -2.29
CA GLN A 39 3.30 -12.10 -3.40
C GLN A 39 2.08 -11.25 -3.11
N LEU A 40 1.58 -11.25 -1.86
CA LEU A 40 0.50 -10.34 -1.46
C LEU A 40 0.98 -8.89 -1.52
N LEU A 41 2.20 -8.63 -1.07
CA LEU A 41 2.83 -7.33 -1.16
C LEU A 41 2.89 -6.79 -2.59
N ALA A 42 3.44 -7.60 -3.51
CA ALA A 42 3.51 -7.24 -4.91
C ALA A 42 2.11 -7.00 -5.52
N ARG A 43 1.12 -7.84 -5.20
CA ARG A 43 -0.26 -7.68 -5.68
C ARG A 43 -0.89 -6.37 -5.22
N VAL A 44 -0.77 -6.02 -3.95
CA VAL A 44 -1.33 -4.78 -3.42
C VAL A 44 -0.65 -3.56 -4.05
N CYS A 45 0.68 -3.54 -4.16
CA CYS A 45 1.40 -2.45 -4.83
C CYS A 45 1.00 -2.31 -6.30
N ARG A 46 0.87 -3.41 -7.06
CA ARG A 46 0.39 -3.37 -8.45
C ARG A 46 -1.01 -2.81 -8.56
N ALA A 47 -1.92 -3.21 -7.67
CA ALA A 47 -3.28 -2.71 -7.66
C ALA A 47 -3.35 -1.20 -7.34
N PHE A 48 -2.52 -0.72 -6.41
CA PHE A 48 -2.42 0.71 -6.11
C PHE A 48 -1.80 1.51 -7.27
N GLN A 49 -0.77 1.00 -7.92
CA GLN A 49 -0.19 1.64 -9.10
C GLN A 49 -1.22 1.71 -10.23
N ALA A 50 -1.96 0.63 -10.50
CA ALA A 50 -3.00 0.60 -11.52
C ALA A 50 -4.17 1.58 -11.25
N ALA A 51 -4.39 1.94 -9.98
CA ALA A 51 -5.40 2.92 -9.58
C ALA A 51 -4.89 4.38 -9.59
N SER A 52 -3.59 4.59 -9.87
CA SER A 52 -2.96 5.91 -9.80
C SER A 52 -3.30 6.79 -11.01
N PRO A 53 -3.31 8.13 -10.87
CA PRO A 53 -3.61 9.04 -11.97
C PRO A 53 -2.51 9.10 -13.04
N VAL A 54 -1.25 8.86 -12.68
CA VAL A 54 -0.09 8.87 -13.58
C VAL A 54 0.57 7.49 -13.58
N GLY A 55 0.99 7.01 -14.75
CA GLY A 55 1.75 5.75 -14.84
C GLY A 55 0.96 4.50 -14.43
N SER A 56 -0.37 4.51 -14.48
CA SER A 56 -1.21 3.35 -14.11
C SER A 56 -1.04 2.13 -15.00
N TYR A 57 -0.51 2.31 -16.21
CA TYR A 57 -0.16 1.22 -17.12
C TYR A 57 1.19 0.54 -16.78
N LEU A 58 1.94 1.08 -15.82
CA LEU A 58 3.23 0.54 -15.40
C LEU A 58 3.02 -0.50 -14.29
N GLU A 59 3.77 -1.60 -14.37
CA GLU A 59 3.77 -2.63 -13.35
C GLU A 59 4.95 -2.45 -12.39
N PRO A 60 4.71 -2.21 -11.09
CA PRO A 60 5.78 -2.06 -10.13
C PRO A 60 6.49 -3.39 -9.89
N THR A 61 7.82 -3.35 -9.99
CA THR A 61 8.71 -4.49 -9.78
C THR A 61 9.71 -4.17 -8.66
N PRO A 62 10.16 -5.16 -7.88
CA PRO A 62 11.17 -4.92 -6.86
C PRO A 62 12.47 -4.40 -7.46
N ALA A 63 12.99 -3.31 -6.89
CA ALA A 63 14.26 -2.69 -7.32
C ALA A 63 15.16 -2.37 -6.11
N PRO A 64 16.49 -2.42 -6.26
CA PRO A 64 17.40 -1.94 -5.23
C PRO A 64 17.24 -0.43 -5.03
N MET A 65 17.21 0.04 -3.78
CA MET A 65 17.21 1.46 -3.45
C MET A 65 18.41 1.78 -2.57
N ALA A 66 19.14 2.86 -2.88
CA ALA A 66 20.29 3.29 -2.10
C ALA A 66 19.90 3.51 -0.62
N GLY A 67 20.69 2.96 0.29
CA GLY A 67 20.42 3.02 1.75
C GLY A 67 19.54 1.90 2.30
N TYR A 68 18.93 1.07 1.45
CA TYR A 68 18.13 -0.08 1.88
C TYR A 68 18.90 -1.40 1.68
N GLY A 69 18.88 -2.26 2.71
CA GLY A 69 19.50 -3.59 2.68
C GLY A 69 18.69 -4.65 1.91
N SER A 70 17.52 -4.29 1.39
CA SER A 70 16.63 -5.14 0.61
C SER A 70 16.04 -4.37 -0.56
N ALA A 71 15.67 -5.06 -1.64
CA ALA A 71 14.89 -4.45 -2.71
C ALA A 71 13.56 -3.90 -2.16
N LEU A 72 13.07 -2.83 -2.77
CA LEU A 72 11.77 -2.23 -2.48
C LEU A 72 10.84 -2.42 -3.66
N VAL A 73 9.55 -2.60 -3.38
CA VAL A 73 8.47 -2.41 -4.36
C VAL A 73 7.76 -1.11 -4.02
N MET A 74 7.41 -0.31 -5.03
CA MET A 74 6.77 1.00 -4.85
C MET A 74 5.64 1.19 -5.85
N ALA A 75 4.51 1.67 -5.35
CA ALA A 75 3.42 2.27 -6.10
C ALA A 75 3.46 3.79 -5.85
N GLY A 76 3.72 4.57 -6.88
CA GLY A 76 3.96 6.01 -6.79
C GLY A 76 3.59 6.73 -8.07
N GLY A 77 2.41 6.42 -8.62
CA GLY A 77 1.88 7.05 -9.83
C GLY A 77 1.38 8.48 -9.60
N THR A 78 2.28 9.36 -9.16
CA THR A 78 2.00 10.72 -8.69
C THR A 78 2.25 11.75 -9.78
N PHE A 79 1.58 12.90 -9.69
CA PHE A 79 1.79 14.00 -10.64
C PHE A 79 3.18 14.62 -10.52
N ILE A 80 3.68 14.71 -9.29
CA ILE A 80 5.05 15.13 -9.01
C ILE A 80 5.87 13.90 -8.62
N ASP A 81 7.02 13.73 -9.27
CA ASP A 81 7.90 12.60 -9.01
C ASP A 81 8.37 12.56 -7.55
N GLY A 82 8.26 11.40 -6.92
CA GLY A 82 8.59 11.20 -5.49
C GLY A 82 7.64 11.88 -4.49
N SER A 83 6.48 12.37 -4.92
CA SER A 83 5.50 13.02 -4.03
C SER A 83 4.87 12.04 -3.05
N THR A 84 5.13 12.21 -1.76
CA THR A 84 4.51 11.42 -0.67
C THR A 84 3.29 12.11 -0.05
N SER A 85 2.96 13.32 -0.51
CA SER A 85 1.68 13.97 -0.20
C SER A 85 0.54 13.40 -1.05
N GLU A 86 0.86 12.90 -2.24
CA GLU A 86 -0.05 12.12 -3.08
C GLU A 86 -0.09 10.66 -2.62
N PHE A 87 -1.14 9.93 -2.98
CA PHE A 87 -1.30 8.56 -2.51
C PHE A 87 -0.21 7.68 -3.11
N SER A 88 0.56 7.05 -2.23
CA SER A 88 1.67 6.18 -2.58
C SER A 88 1.78 5.05 -1.56
N ALA A 89 2.42 3.96 -1.97
CA ALA A 89 2.77 2.89 -1.07
C ALA A 89 4.08 2.23 -1.46
N ASP A 90 4.91 1.90 -0.49
CA ASP A 90 6.17 1.21 -0.70
C ASP A 90 6.40 0.16 0.38
N ALA A 91 7.28 -0.79 0.07
CA ALA A 91 7.59 -1.85 1.00
C ALA A 91 8.92 -2.53 0.70
N PRO A 92 9.70 -2.86 1.74
CA PRO A 92 10.85 -3.72 1.57
C PRO A 92 10.45 -5.17 1.36
N LEU A 93 11.14 -5.83 0.41
CA LEU A 93 11.02 -7.26 0.13
C LEU A 93 11.79 -8.07 1.18
N ARG A 94 11.38 -7.91 2.44
CA ARG A 94 11.90 -8.66 3.60
C ARG A 94 10.79 -8.91 4.60
N GLU A 95 10.92 -9.99 5.35
CA GLU A 95 9.97 -10.29 6.42
C GLU A 95 9.91 -9.12 7.44
N PRO A 96 8.71 -8.69 7.88
CA PRO A 96 7.41 -9.33 7.67
C PRO A 96 6.53 -8.72 6.56
N TYR A 97 7.16 -8.25 5.48
CA TYR A 97 6.49 -7.73 4.28
C TYR A 97 5.48 -6.63 4.64
N VAL A 98 6.00 -5.63 5.36
CA VAL A 98 5.20 -4.48 5.79
C VAL A 98 5.03 -3.52 4.64
N LEU A 99 3.79 -3.30 4.25
CA LEU A 99 3.39 -2.25 3.33
C LEU A 99 3.25 -0.93 4.08
N PHE A 100 3.93 0.10 3.61
CA PHE A 100 3.75 1.47 4.10
C PHE A 100 2.91 2.24 3.07
N CYS A 101 1.72 2.67 3.47
CA CYS A 101 0.86 3.55 2.69
C CYS A 101 0.91 4.95 3.28
N GLN A 102 0.92 5.96 2.41
CA GLN A 102 0.94 7.35 2.85
C GLN A 102 0.31 8.29 1.82
N GLY A 103 0.12 9.54 2.26
CA GLY A 103 -0.43 10.60 1.44
C GLY A 103 -1.89 10.39 1.03
N GLY A 104 -2.25 11.05 -0.06
CA GLY A 104 -3.59 11.03 -0.63
C GLY A 104 -4.23 12.40 -0.63
N SER A 105 -4.15 13.08 -1.77
CA SER A 105 -4.75 14.41 -1.99
C SER A 105 -6.27 14.40 -1.80
N HIS A 106 -6.93 13.29 -2.13
CA HIS A 106 -8.38 13.12 -2.00
C HIS A 106 -8.72 11.72 -1.48
N ARG A 107 -9.69 11.64 -0.56
CA ARG A 107 -10.21 10.36 -0.03
C ARG A 107 -10.71 9.40 -1.12
N ALA A 108 -11.31 9.96 -2.17
CA ALA A 108 -11.86 9.19 -3.28
C ALA A 108 -10.79 8.35 -4.00
N HIS A 109 -9.58 8.89 -4.19
CA HIS A 109 -8.48 8.15 -4.82
C HIS A 109 -8.07 6.95 -3.95
N VAL A 110 -7.91 7.17 -2.63
CA VAL A 110 -7.58 6.08 -1.70
C VAL A 110 -8.65 4.98 -1.69
N LEU A 111 -9.93 5.36 -1.76
CA LEU A 111 -11.04 4.42 -1.85
C LEU A 111 -11.00 3.58 -3.14
N LEU A 112 -10.70 4.20 -4.29
CA LEU A 112 -10.56 3.50 -5.57
C LEU A 112 -9.38 2.52 -5.53
N ALA A 113 -8.24 2.94 -4.97
CA ALA A 113 -7.06 2.10 -4.82
C ALA A 113 -7.33 0.91 -3.89
N LEU A 114 -8.01 1.13 -2.75
CA LEU A 114 -8.42 0.03 -1.85
C LEU A 114 -9.39 -0.93 -2.52
N ARG A 115 -10.34 -0.43 -3.33
CA ARG A 115 -11.24 -1.30 -4.12
C ARG A 115 -10.47 -2.15 -5.13
N ALA A 116 -9.45 -1.59 -5.79
CA ALA A 116 -8.59 -2.33 -6.70
C ALA A 116 -7.79 -3.42 -5.95
N ALA A 117 -7.19 -3.08 -4.80
CA ALA A 117 -6.45 -4.05 -3.98
C ALA A 117 -7.35 -5.17 -3.46
N LEU A 118 -8.56 -4.86 -2.98
CA LEU A 118 -9.53 -5.87 -2.56
C LEU A 118 -9.87 -6.83 -3.69
N ARG A 119 -10.13 -6.33 -4.90
CA ARG A 119 -10.37 -7.18 -6.08
C ARG A 119 -9.20 -8.11 -6.36
N ALA A 120 -7.99 -7.56 -6.41
CA ALA A 120 -6.76 -8.33 -6.65
C ALA A 120 -6.50 -9.42 -5.59
N LEU A 121 -6.89 -9.16 -4.34
CA LEU A 121 -6.81 -10.14 -3.25
C LEU A 121 -7.91 -11.20 -3.34
N THR A 122 -9.10 -10.88 -3.85
CA THR A 122 -10.24 -11.82 -3.97
C THR A 122 -10.20 -12.70 -5.21
N GLU A 123 -9.73 -12.19 -6.35
CA GLU A 123 -9.65 -12.96 -7.62
C GLU A 123 -8.60 -14.07 -7.53
N HIS A 124 -7.60 -13.87 -6.67
CA HIS A 124 -6.58 -14.85 -6.36
C HIS A 124 -6.40 -14.92 -4.84
N PRO A 125 -7.31 -15.62 -4.12
CA PRO A 125 -7.31 -15.63 -2.67
C PRO A 125 -5.95 -16.09 -2.11
N PRO A 126 -5.46 -15.48 -1.03
CA PRO A 126 -4.27 -15.97 -0.34
C PRO A 126 -4.49 -17.42 0.09
N THR A 127 -3.46 -18.26 -0.04
CA THR A 127 -3.52 -19.67 0.38
C THR A 127 -3.73 -19.80 1.90
N THR A 128 -3.36 -18.78 2.65
CA THR A 128 -3.62 -18.59 4.08
C THR A 128 -3.81 -17.11 4.37
N LEU A 129 -4.91 -16.72 5.00
CA LEU A 129 -5.01 -15.43 5.69
C LEU A 129 -4.15 -15.50 6.97
N PRO A 130 -3.51 -14.38 7.39
CA PRO A 130 -2.78 -14.34 8.65
C PRO A 130 -3.66 -14.58 9.88
#